data_AF-A0A1F9DXF3-F1
#
_entry.id   AF-A0A1F9DXF3-F1
#
_cell.length_a   1.000
_cell.length_b   1.000
_cell.length_c   1.000
_cell.angle_alpha   90.00
_cell.angle_beta   90.00
_cell.angle_gamma   90.00
#
_symmetry.space_group_name_H-M   'P 1'
#
loop_
_entity.id
_entity.type
_entity.pdbx_description
1 polymer ?
#
loop_
_entity_poly.entity_id
_entity_poly.type
_entity_poly.pdbx_seq_one_letter_code
_entity_poly.pdbx_strand_id
1 'polypeptide(L)'
;MTLASDQLSIFSPLLQQGLRVKTNIGSTIMTMLCEHFGVDSEYVEGRIKTIFLDGKPVDDLDTTIIEEGSTIALSAAMPGLAGATLRRGSYLAAFRNQITYRENKTNIPQKDGLVILKLFNLLVAELGPPLLKKGVYFQRED
;
A
#
# COMPACT_ATOMS: atom_id res chain seq x y z
N MET A 1 -23.14 -8.32 -0.65
CA MET A 1 -22.65 -9.71 -0.62
C MET A 1 -21.90 -9.88 0.69
N THR A 2 -22.32 -10.81 1.55
CA THR A 2 -21.66 -11.07 2.85
C THR A 2 -20.91 -12.38 2.71
N LEU A 3 -19.58 -12.36 2.78
CA LEU A 3 -18.76 -13.57 2.71
C LEU A 3 -18.33 -14.02 4.11
N ALA A 4 -18.29 -15.33 4.30
CA ALA A 4 -17.70 -15.97 5.46
C ALA A 4 -16.16 -15.86 5.43
N SER A 5 -15.54 -15.74 6.61
CA SER A 5 -14.11 -15.45 6.77
C SER A 5 -13.17 -16.50 6.16
N ASP A 6 -13.64 -17.74 6.00
CA ASP A 6 -12.93 -18.87 5.40
C ASP A 6 -12.81 -18.77 3.86
N GLN A 7 -13.66 -17.97 3.22
CA GLN A 7 -13.66 -17.76 1.77
C GLN A 7 -12.82 -16.54 1.33
N LEU A 8 -12.22 -15.82 2.29
CA LEU A 8 -11.42 -14.62 2.02
C LEU A 8 -10.15 -14.94 1.22
N SER A 9 -9.65 -16.17 1.31
CA SER A 9 -8.50 -16.65 0.53
C SER A 9 -8.73 -16.54 -0.98
N ILE A 10 -9.98 -16.66 -1.45
CA ILE A 10 -10.35 -16.53 -2.87
C ILE A 10 -10.08 -15.12 -3.40
N PHE A 11 -10.05 -14.11 -2.53
CA PHE A 11 -9.73 -12.73 -2.89
C PHE A 11 -8.23 -12.44 -2.91
N SER A 12 -7.36 -13.40 -2.55
CA SER A 12 -5.91 -13.21 -2.59
C SER A 12 -5.41 -12.73 -3.96
N PRO A 13 -5.84 -13.30 -5.10
CA PRO A 13 -5.44 -12.80 -6.42
C PRO A 13 -5.96 -11.38 -6.68
N LEU A 14 -7.18 -11.04 -6.23
CA LEU A 14 -7.75 -9.70 -6.39
C LEU A 14 -7.00 -8.65 -5.55
N LEU A 15 -6.64 -9.01 -4.31
CA LEU A 15 -5.82 -8.17 -3.42
C LEU A 15 -4.41 -7.94 -3.99
N GLN A 16 -3.88 -8.89 -4.75
CA GLN A 16 -2.59 -8.75 -5.44
C GLN A 16 -2.71 -7.96 -6.75
N GLN A 17 -3.79 -8.13 -7.51
CA GLN A 17 -4.07 -7.38 -8.74
C GLN A 17 -4.33 -5.89 -8.45
N GLY A 18 -4.99 -5.61 -7.34
CA GLY A 18 -5.24 -4.28 -6.80
C GLY A 18 -6.72 -3.98 -6.64
N LEU A 19 -7.09 -3.43 -5.49
CA LEU A 19 -8.46 -3.02 -5.17
C LEU A 19 -8.53 -1.52 -4.98
N ARG A 20 -9.61 -0.92 -5.49
CA ARG A 20 -9.86 0.50 -5.22
C ARG A 20 -10.42 0.66 -3.82
N VAL A 21 -9.75 1.48 -3.03
CA VAL A 21 -10.13 1.81 -1.67
C VAL A 21 -10.33 3.31 -1.57
N LYS A 22 -11.36 3.73 -0.84
CA LYS A 22 -11.51 5.13 -0.48
C LYS A 22 -10.42 5.48 0.53
N THR A 23 -9.89 6.68 0.44
CA THR A 23 -8.93 7.23 1.39
C THR A 23 -8.96 8.76 1.34
N ASN A 24 -8.24 9.40 2.25
CA ASN A 24 -7.83 10.79 2.06
C ASN A 24 -6.61 10.83 1.12
N ILE A 25 -6.75 11.56 0.02
CA ILE A 25 -5.67 11.92 -0.90
C ILE A 25 -5.16 13.31 -0.53
N GLY A 26 -3.92 13.63 -0.89
CA GLY A 26 -3.22 14.81 -0.36
C GLY A 26 -2.64 14.61 1.04
N SER A 27 -2.81 13.42 1.64
CA SER A 27 -2.14 13.00 2.87
C SER A 27 -0.96 12.07 2.57
N THR A 28 -0.15 11.83 3.59
CA THR A 28 1.02 10.95 3.50
C THR A 28 0.60 9.47 3.51
N ILE A 29 1.49 8.56 3.09
CA ILE A 29 1.24 7.12 3.19
C ILE A 29 1.07 6.70 4.66
N MET A 30 1.85 7.27 5.57
CA MET A 30 1.77 6.95 7.00
C MET A 30 0.40 7.31 7.58
N THR A 31 -0.08 8.54 7.33
CA THR A 31 -1.40 9.02 7.76
C THR A 31 -2.51 8.16 7.16
N MET A 32 -2.43 7.82 5.88
CA MET A 32 -3.41 6.96 5.22
C MET A 32 -3.52 5.58 5.89
N LEU A 33 -2.39 4.91 6.16
CA LEU A 33 -2.41 3.59 6.79
C LEU A 33 -2.92 3.64 8.23
N CYS A 34 -2.47 4.62 9.01
CA CYS A 34 -2.82 4.70 10.43
C CYS A 34 -4.24 5.22 10.64
N GLU A 35 -4.57 6.37 10.06
CA GLU A 35 -5.84 7.05 10.34
C GLU A 35 -6.99 6.48 9.51
N HIS A 36 -6.75 6.16 8.23
CA HIS A 36 -7.83 5.68 7.36
C HIS A 36 -8.03 4.17 7.47
N PHE A 37 -6.94 3.39 7.45
CA PHE A 37 -7.02 1.94 7.53
C PHE A 37 -6.98 1.39 8.95
N GLY A 38 -6.60 2.19 9.95
CA GLY A 38 -6.52 1.77 11.35
C GLY A 38 -5.37 0.80 11.60
N VAL A 39 -4.32 0.86 10.78
CA VAL A 39 -3.11 0.04 10.95
C VAL A 39 -2.22 0.71 11.99
N ASP A 40 -1.86 -0.05 13.02
CA ASP A 40 -0.97 0.42 14.08
C ASP A 40 0.39 0.88 13.51
N SER A 41 0.93 1.99 14.01
CA SER A 41 2.19 2.59 13.51
C SER A 41 3.37 1.64 13.64
N GLU A 42 3.47 0.92 14.75
CA GLU A 42 4.52 -0.06 15.03
C GLU A 42 4.38 -1.26 14.10
N TYR A 43 3.16 -1.62 13.70
CA TYR A 43 2.95 -2.60 12.65
C TYR A 43 3.41 -2.07 11.28
N VAL A 44 3.12 -0.82 10.91
CA VAL A 44 3.58 -0.24 9.63
C VAL A 44 5.11 -0.29 9.55
N GLU A 45 5.81 0.21 10.55
CA GLU A 45 7.29 0.24 10.56
C GLU A 45 7.90 -1.17 10.74
N GLY A 46 7.32 -1.96 11.63
CA GLY A 46 7.83 -3.25 12.06
C GLY A 46 7.56 -4.35 11.05
N ARG A 47 6.40 -4.33 10.38
CA ARG A 47 5.95 -5.39 9.48
C ARG A 47 5.96 -4.98 8.03
N ILE A 48 5.62 -3.75 7.64
CA ILE A 48 5.57 -3.37 6.21
C ILE A 48 6.95 -2.90 5.75
N LYS A 49 7.75 -3.82 5.20
CA LYS A 49 9.15 -3.54 4.84
C LYS A 49 9.38 -3.06 3.41
N THR A 50 8.39 -3.22 2.54
CA THR A 50 8.49 -2.77 1.15
C THR A 50 7.19 -2.09 0.75
N ILE A 51 7.31 -0.84 0.31
CA ILE A 51 6.21 -0.02 -0.16
C ILE A 51 6.58 0.53 -1.52
N PHE A 52 5.67 0.42 -2.48
CA PHE A 52 5.77 1.09 -3.76
C PHE A 52 4.60 2.04 -3.95
N LEU A 53 4.88 3.22 -4.50
CA LEU A 53 3.92 4.16 -5.03
C LEU A 53 4.11 4.26 -6.54
N ASP A 54 3.08 3.93 -7.31
CA ASP A 54 3.09 3.93 -8.79
C ASP A 54 4.29 3.17 -9.38
N GLY A 55 4.60 2.02 -8.77
CA GLY A 55 5.70 1.14 -9.17
C GLY A 55 7.09 1.59 -8.72
N LYS A 56 7.20 2.73 -8.03
CA LYS A 56 8.46 3.25 -7.49
C LYS A 56 8.58 2.96 -5.99
N PRO A 57 9.74 2.51 -5.51
CA PRO A 57 9.92 2.27 -4.09
C PRO A 57 9.82 3.59 -3.30
N VAL A 58 9.22 3.51 -2.12
CA VAL A 58 9.10 4.62 -1.18
C VAL A 58 9.92 4.32 0.07
N ASP A 59 10.82 5.24 0.42
CA ASP A 59 11.68 5.12 1.59
C ASP A 59 11.16 5.91 2.80
N ASP A 60 10.46 7.01 2.56
CA ASP A 60 9.91 7.90 3.59
C ASP A 60 8.39 8.02 3.44
N LEU A 61 7.67 7.49 4.44
CA LEU A 61 6.21 7.44 4.44
C LEU A 61 5.55 8.70 4.97
N ASP A 62 6.31 9.52 5.70
CA ASP A 62 5.85 10.74 6.36
C ASP A 62 5.94 11.94 5.42
N THR A 63 6.70 11.83 4.32
CA THR A 63 6.81 12.88 3.31
C THR A 63 6.20 12.52 1.95
N THR A 64 5.88 11.24 1.71
CA THR A 64 5.30 10.83 0.42
C THR A 64 3.80 11.03 0.39
N ILE A 65 3.31 11.98 -0.42
CA ILE A 65 1.89 12.28 -0.59
C ILE A 65 1.25 11.38 -1.64
N ILE A 66 0.03 10.94 -1.33
CA ILE A 66 -0.79 10.10 -2.21
C ILE A 66 -1.74 10.97 -3.04
N GLU A 67 -1.82 10.69 -4.34
CA GLU A 67 -2.74 11.36 -5.27
C GLU A 67 -3.95 10.46 -5.62
N GLU A 68 -4.98 11.07 -6.23
CA GLU A 68 -6.10 10.33 -6.79
C GLU A 68 -5.63 9.29 -7.82
N GLY A 69 -6.09 8.06 -7.69
CA GLY A 69 -5.78 6.97 -8.62
C GLY A 69 -4.38 6.35 -8.43
N SER A 70 -3.56 6.85 -7.49
CA SER A 70 -2.26 6.26 -7.20
C SER A 70 -2.37 4.79 -6.82
N THR A 71 -1.39 4.00 -7.26
CA THR A 71 -1.25 2.58 -6.93
C THR A 71 -0.23 2.40 -5.82
N ILE A 72 -0.68 1.90 -4.67
CA ILE A 72 0.15 1.61 -3.51
C ILE A 72 0.27 0.09 -3.35
N ALA A 73 1.49 -0.42 -3.39
CA ALA A 73 1.77 -1.83 -3.13
C ALA A 73 2.51 -2.00 -1.81
N LEU A 74 1.98 -2.85 -0.92
CA LEU A 74 2.54 -3.14 0.40
C LEU A 74 3.02 -4.59 0.49
N SER A 75 4.18 -4.82 1.09
CA SER A 75 4.69 -6.16 1.39
C SER A 75 5.43 -6.23 2.73
N ALA A 76 5.25 -7.33 3.47
CA ALA A 76 5.79 -7.48 4.81
C ALA A 76 7.29 -7.85 4.81
N ALA A 77 7.67 -8.84 4.03
CA ALA A 77 9.05 -9.21 3.79
C ALA A 77 9.09 -10.03 2.50
N MET A 78 9.87 -9.60 1.53
CA MET A 78 10.15 -10.42 0.35
C MET A 78 11.38 -11.29 0.64
N PRO A 79 11.30 -12.63 0.49
CA PRO A 79 12.49 -13.47 0.53
C PRO A 79 13.31 -13.34 -0.76
N GLY A 80 14.59 -13.73 -0.71
CA GLY A 80 15.47 -13.79 -1.88
C GLY A 80 16.02 -12.44 -2.35
N LEU A 81 16.47 -12.38 -3.61
CA LEU A 81 17.14 -11.21 -4.18
C LEU A 81 16.25 -9.96 -4.16
N ALA A 82 14.96 -10.10 -4.47
CA ALA A 82 14.00 -9.01 -4.42
C ALA A 82 13.90 -8.40 -3.00
N GLY A 83 13.95 -9.22 -1.95
CA GLY A 83 14.03 -8.74 -0.57
C GLY A 83 15.32 -7.99 -0.26
N ALA A 84 16.45 -8.56 -0.67
CA ALA A 84 17.76 -7.96 -0.43
C ALA A 84 17.92 -6.61 -1.13
N THR A 85 17.33 -6.44 -2.31
CA THR A 85 17.43 -5.22 -3.11
C THR A 85 16.33 -4.23 -2.84
N LEU A 86 15.08 -4.66 -2.55
CA LEU A 86 13.87 -3.81 -2.49
C LEU A 86 13.40 -3.43 -1.08
N ARG A 87 13.93 -4.08 -0.03
CA ARG A 87 13.60 -3.78 1.38
C ARG A 87 14.03 -2.36 1.79
N ARG A 88 13.15 -1.63 2.47
CA ARG A 88 13.42 -0.33 3.11
C ARG A 88 14.57 -0.50 4.11
N GLY A 89 15.58 0.38 4.05
CA GLY A 89 16.78 0.30 4.90
C GLY A 89 17.78 -0.83 4.58
N SER A 90 17.71 -1.43 3.38
CA SER A 90 18.74 -2.40 2.96
C SER A 90 20.05 -1.72 2.53
N TYR A 91 21.17 -2.42 2.66
CA TYR A 91 22.51 -1.94 2.24
C TYR A 91 22.59 -1.66 0.73
N LEU A 92 21.70 -2.24 -0.07
CA LEU A 92 21.58 -2.03 -1.52
C LEU A 92 20.56 -0.95 -1.89
N ALA A 93 19.94 -0.26 -0.92
CA ALA A 93 19.03 0.86 -1.17
C ALA A 93 19.69 1.98 -1.97
N ALA A 94 21.00 2.19 -1.81
CA ALA A 94 21.78 3.18 -2.56
C ALA A 94 21.75 2.97 -4.09
N PHE A 95 21.52 1.74 -4.58
CA PHE A 95 21.40 1.45 -6.01
C PHE A 95 20.06 1.91 -6.63
N ARG A 96 19.09 2.34 -5.82
CA ARG A 96 17.76 2.79 -6.28
C ARG A 96 17.57 4.30 -6.26
N ASN A 97 18.61 5.07 -5.94
CA ASN A 97 18.56 6.53 -5.82
C ASN A 97 18.07 7.26 -7.10
N GLN A 98 18.11 6.60 -8.26
CA GLN A 98 17.60 7.10 -9.55
C GLN A 98 16.12 6.76 -9.82
N ILE A 99 15.49 5.88 -9.05
CA ILE A 99 14.11 5.39 -9.27
C ILE A 99 13.18 5.55 -8.05
N THR A 100 13.70 5.92 -6.88
CA THR A 100 12.89 6.27 -5.71
C THR A 100 11.95 7.43 -6.03
N TYR A 101 10.70 7.34 -5.58
CA TYR A 101 9.75 8.43 -5.72
C TYR A 101 10.32 9.71 -5.09
N ARG A 102 10.33 10.80 -5.86
CA ARG A 102 10.66 12.14 -5.36
C ARG A 102 9.47 13.03 -5.67
N GLU A 103 8.89 13.54 -4.61
CA GLU A 103 7.76 14.45 -4.69
C GLU A 103 8.17 15.75 -5.34
N ASN A 104 7.43 16.17 -6.37
CA ASN A 104 7.66 17.43 -7.09
C ASN A 104 6.54 18.46 -6.85
N LYS A 105 5.56 18.16 -5.99
CA LYS A 105 4.39 19.02 -5.76
C LYS A 105 4.07 19.11 -4.29
N THR A 106 4.50 20.20 -3.67
CA THR A 106 3.95 20.67 -2.41
C THR A 106 2.58 21.30 -2.67
N ASN A 107 1.58 20.96 -1.86
CA ASN A 107 0.23 21.57 -1.80
C ASN A 107 -0.90 20.91 -2.61
N ILE A 108 -1.09 19.59 -2.43
CA ILE A 108 -2.34 18.91 -2.84
C ILE A 108 -3.36 19.05 -1.69
N PRO A 109 -4.54 19.66 -1.91
CA PRO A 109 -5.54 19.80 -0.86
C PRO A 109 -6.05 18.43 -0.42
N GLN A 110 -6.08 18.22 0.89
CA GLN A 110 -6.55 16.97 1.46
C GLN A 110 -8.06 16.80 1.19
N LYS A 111 -8.43 15.68 0.56
CA LYS A 111 -9.84 15.37 0.25
C LYS A 111 -10.08 13.87 0.18
N ASP A 112 -11.34 13.48 0.21
CA ASP A 112 -11.73 12.10 -0.10
C ASP A 112 -11.43 11.76 -1.57
N GLY A 113 -10.81 10.60 -1.79
CA GLY A 113 -10.45 10.09 -3.10
C GLY A 113 -10.35 8.57 -3.14
N LEU A 114 -10.04 8.02 -4.30
CA LEU A 114 -9.82 6.58 -4.50
C LEU A 114 -8.36 6.31 -4.86
N VAL A 115 -7.80 5.25 -4.27
CA VAL A 115 -6.46 4.75 -4.60
C VAL A 115 -6.53 3.26 -4.83
N ILE A 116 -5.55 2.71 -5.55
CA ILE A 116 -5.46 1.27 -5.81
C ILE A 116 -4.49 0.68 -4.79
N LEU A 117 -4.99 -0.19 -3.91
CA LEU A 117 -4.17 -0.87 -2.92
C LEU A 117 -3.86 -2.30 -3.36
N LYS A 118 -2.58 -2.67 -3.34
CA LYS A 118 -2.08 -4.01 -3.63
C LYS A 118 -1.39 -4.58 -2.40
N LEU A 119 -1.77 -5.79 -2.01
CA LEU A 119 -1.15 -6.49 -0.88
C LEU A 119 -0.38 -7.70 -1.39
N PHE A 120 0.80 -7.92 -0.82
CA PHE A 120 1.64 -9.07 -1.16
C PHE A 120 2.07 -9.82 0.10
N ASN A 121 2.44 -11.08 -0.10
CA ASN A 121 2.95 -11.98 0.92
C ASN A 121 1.98 -12.06 2.12
N LEU A 122 2.52 -12.02 3.34
CA LEU A 122 1.74 -12.14 4.58
C LEU A 122 0.68 -11.05 4.75
N LEU A 123 0.87 -9.87 4.13
CA LEU A 123 -0.09 -8.78 4.24
C LEU A 123 -1.44 -9.10 3.59
N VAL A 124 -1.49 -10.02 2.63
CA VAL A 124 -2.77 -10.45 2.03
C VAL A 124 -3.68 -11.07 3.09
N ALA A 125 -3.13 -11.93 3.95
CA ALA A 125 -3.88 -12.58 5.01
C ALA A 125 -4.12 -11.65 6.21
N GLU A 126 -3.17 -10.78 6.53
CA GLU A 126 -3.22 -9.93 7.73
C GLU A 126 -4.08 -8.66 7.51
N LEU A 127 -3.92 -7.98 6.36
CA LEU A 127 -4.62 -6.74 6.05
C LEU A 127 -5.82 -6.94 5.11
N GLY A 128 -5.86 -8.00 4.32
CA GLY A 128 -6.96 -8.26 3.37
C GLY A 128 -8.35 -8.34 4.03
N PRO A 129 -8.56 -9.17 5.07
CA PRO A 129 -9.84 -9.27 5.77
C PRO A 129 -10.38 -7.94 6.34
N PRO A 130 -9.60 -7.15 7.12
CA PRO A 130 -10.10 -5.87 7.63
C PRO A 130 -10.36 -4.85 6.53
N LEU A 131 -9.57 -4.84 5.45
CA LEU A 131 -9.80 -3.99 4.28
C LEU A 131 -11.12 -4.31 3.59
N LEU A 132 -11.40 -5.59 3.33
CA LEU A 132 -12.63 -6.02 2.68
C LEU A 132 -13.87 -5.71 3.53
N LYS A 133 -13.77 -5.75 4.86
CA LYS A 133 -14.84 -5.35 5.78
C LYS A 133 -15.16 -3.86 5.74
N LYS A 134 -14.17 -2.99 5.53
CA LYS A 134 -14.38 -1.53 5.36
C LYS A 134 -15.04 -1.18 4.02
N GLY A 135 -15.02 -2.10 3.07
CA GLY A 135 -15.60 -1.94 1.75
C GLY A 135 -14.54 -1.61 0.69
N VAL A 136 -14.70 -2.19 -0.49
CA VAL A 136 -13.82 -2.00 -1.64
C VAL A 136 -14.65 -1.70 -2.88
N TYR A 137 -14.06 -0.95 -3.80
CA TYR A 137 -14.70 -0.57 -5.06
C TYR A 137 -14.11 -1.43 -6.18
N PHE A 138 -14.99 -2.03 -6.97
CA PHE A 138 -14.61 -2.70 -8.21
C PHE A 138 -14.88 -1.76 -9.37
N GLN A 139 -13.92 -1.67 -10.29
CA GLN A 139 -14.23 -1.11 -11.59
C GLN A 139 -15.07 -2.15 -12.33
N ARG A 140 -16.25 -1.77 -12.80
CA ARG A 140 -17.00 -2.58 -13.73
C ARG A 140 -16.22 -2.55 -15.05
N GLU A 141 -15.76 -3.70 -15.52
CA GLU A 141 -15.38 -3.85 -16.93
C GLU A 141 -16.70 -3.84 -17.73
N ASP A 142 -16.78 -2.94 -18.71
CA ASP A 142 -17.85 -2.90 -19.70
C ASP A 142 -17.62 -3.94 -20.80
#